data_AF-A0A0E3R2L0-F1
#
_entry.id   AF-A0A0E3R2L0-F1
#
_cell.length_a   1.000
_cell.length_b   1.000
_cell.length_c   1.000
_cell.angle_alpha   90.00
_cell.angle_beta   90.00
_cell.angle_gamma   90.00
#
_symmetry.space_group_name_H-M   'P 1'
#
loop_
_entity.id
_entity.type
_entity.pdbx_description
1 polymer ?
#
loop_
_entity_poly.entity_id
_entity_poly.type
_entity_poly.pdbx_seq_one_letter_code
_entity_poly.pdbx_strand_id
1 'polypeptide(L)'
;MTLEALMSAIKQGMNSVAFVGTSCNIDAVTKMQKSSYGFLHLFMRAKVLKLGLFCMDTFSYEGIKAVLESYGITLENVDAMKTRKGKFEVTLKDGKQQIFDLNEFDEYRSSSCRFCTDLTAENSDLSFGEVGSPRGWTTVLTGSALGDEIFNGAVDNGYIEARHLTDDELERVLNWQK
;
A
#
# COMPACT_ATOMS: atom_id res chain seq x y z
N MET A 1 -13.55 -5.73 3.23
CA MET A 1 -12.32 -5.72 2.38
C MET A 1 -12.38 -4.54 1.40
N THR A 2 -11.26 -3.95 0.97
CA THR A 2 -11.21 -2.72 0.14
C THR A 2 -12.02 -2.83 -1.16
N LEU A 3 -11.95 -3.97 -1.85
CA LEU A 3 -12.72 -4.23 -3.07
C LEU A 3 -14.24 -4.29 -2.84
N GLU A 4 -14.70 -4.79 -1.68
CA GLU A 4 -16.12 -4.81 -1.36
C GLU A 4 -16.66 -3.39 -1.18
N ALA A 5 -15.88 -2.51 -0.55
CA ALA A 5 -16.22 -1.10 -0.40
C ALA A 5 -16.31 -0.40 -1.76
N LEU A 6 -15.36 -0.68 -2.67
CA LEU A 6 -15.40 -0.17 -4.05
C LEU A 6 -16.68 -0.63 -4.77
N MET A 7 -16.99 -1.92 -4.70
CA MET A 7 -18.20 -2.46 -5.34
C MET A 7 -19.48 -1.89 -4.74
N SER A 8 -19.51 -1.67 -3.42
CA SER A 8 -20.62 -1.02 -2.74
C SER A 8 -20.80 0.43 -3.20
N ALA A 9 -19.71 1.20 -3.30
CA ALA A 9 -19.74 2.58 -3.79
C ALA A 9 -20.30 2.67 -5.22
N ILE A 10 -19.86 1.77 -6.11
CA ILE A 10 -20.34 1.71 -7.49
C ILE A 10 -21.83 1.34 -7.54
N LYS A 11 -22.28 0.36 -6.74
CA LYS A 11 -23.70 -0.01 -6.63
C LYS A 11 -24.58 1.12 -6.13
N GLN A 12 -24.04 2.02 -5.30
CA GLN A 12 -24.72 3.23 -4.84
C GLN A 12 -24.76 4.35 -5.89
N GLY A 13 -24.21 4.12 -7.09
CA GLY A 13 -24.22 5.09 -8.19
C GLY A 13 -23.08 6.11 -8.15
N MET A 14 -22.04 5.88 -7.34
CA MET A 14 -20.86 6.76 -7.33
C MET A 14 -20.07 6.59 -8.63
N ASN A 15 -19.88 7.69 -9.36
CA ASN A 15 -19.24 7.68 -10.68
C ASN A 15 -17.78 8.16 -10.68
N SER A 16 -17.29 8.68 -9.55
CA SER A 16 -15.89 9.12 -9.37
C SER A 16 -15.45 8.69 -7.98
N VAL A 17 -14.52 7.73 -7.94
CA VAL A 17 -14.13 7.05 -6.70
C VAL A 17 -12.61 7.04 -6.61
N ALA A 18 -12.06 7.50 -5.50
CA ALA A 18 -10.66 7.25 -5.17
C ALA A 18 -10.54 5.90 -4.46
N PHE A 19 -9.61 5.07 -4.91
CA PHE A 19 -9.38 3.74 -4.38
C PHE A 19 -7.94 3.64 -3.88
N VAL A 20 -7.79 3.40 -2.58
CA VAL A 20 -6.48 3.15 -1.95
C VAL A 20 -6.33 1.65 -1.71
N GLY A 21 -5.21 1.07 -2.14
CA GLY A 21 -4.93 -0.33 -1.93
C GLY A 21 -3.48 -0.71 -2.22
N THR A 22 -3.09 -1.91 -1.79
CA THR A 22 -1.79 -2.50 -2.15
C THR A 22 -1.76 -2.90 -3.63
N SER A 23 -0.57 -3.21 -4.16
CA SER A 23 -0.38 -3.63 -5.56
C SER A 23 -1.40 -4.65 -6.05
N CYS A 24 -1.61 -5.75 -5.30
CA CYS A 24 -2.57 -6.79 -5.68
C CYS A 24 -4.04 -6.30 -5.71
N ASN A 25 -4.41 -5.31 -4.90
CA ASN A 25 -5.74 -4.68 -4.95
C ASN A 25 -5.87 -3.76 -6.18
N ILE A 26 -4.83 -2.97 -6.47
CA ILE A 26 -4.77 -2.12 -7.66
C ILE A 26 -4.86 -2.97 -8.94
N ASP A 27 -4.16 -4.10 -8.98
CA ASP A 27 -4.22 -5.07 -10.07
C ASP A 27 -5.61 -5.66 -10.25
N ALA A 28 -6.30 -5.99 -9.15
CA ALA A 28 -7.67 -6.48 -9.20
C ALA A 28 -8.59 -5.44 -9.85
N VAL A 29 -8.52 -4.17 -9.43
CA VAL A 29 -9.31 -3.08 -10.04
C VAL A 29 -8.96 -2.90 -11.52
N THR A 30 -7.67 -2.93 -11.86
CA THR A 30 -7.18 -2.78 -13.23
C THR A 30 -7.70 -3.92 -14.12
N LYS A 31 -7.64 -5.16 -13.64
CA LYS A 31 -8.21 -6.33 -14.32
C LYS A 31 -9.72 -6.21 -14.49
N MET A 32 -10.44 -5.72 -13.47
CA MET A 32 -11.88 -5.51 -13.56
C MET A 32 -12.27 -4.46 -14.62
N GLN A 33 -11.45 -3.41 -14.79
CA GLN A 33 -11.66 -2.36 -15.79
C GLN A 33 -11.27 -2.82 -17.21
N LYS A 34 -10.18 -3.58 -17.36
CA LYS A 34 -9.64 -4.00 -18.66
C LYS A 34 -10.16 -5.35 -19.17
N SER A 35 -10.78 -6.17 -18.32
CA SER A 35 -11.25 -7.51 -18.70
C SER A 35 -12.32 -7.43 -19.79
N SER A 36 -12.01 -8.05 -20.93
CA SER A 36 -12.96 -8.30 -22.02
C SER A 36 -13.95 -9.42 -21.69
N TYR A 37 -13.73 -10.18 -20.61
CA TYR A 37 -14.58 -11.29 -20.21
C TYR A 37 -15.74 -10.82 -19.32
N GLY A 38 -16.96 -11.17 -19.73
CA GLY A 38 -18.20 -10.78 -19.05
C GLY A 38 -18.57 -9.30 -19.21
N PHE A 39 -19.61 -8.87 -18.51
CA PHE A 39 -20.05 -7.47 -18.48
C PHE A 39 -19.38 -6.65 -17.37
N LEU A 40 -18.31 -7.15 -16.76
CA LEU A 40 -17.71 -6.54 -15.57
C LEU A 40 -17.19 -5.11 -15.83
N HIS A 41 -16.56 -4.89 -16.99
CA HIS A 41 -16.16 -3.56 -17.44
C HIS A 41 -17.36 -2.63 -17.66
N LEU A 42 -18.53 -3.17 -18.06
CA LEU A 42 -19.78 -2.39 -18.18
C LEU A 42 -20.42 -2.06 -16.83
N PHE A 43 -20.11 -2.83 -15.77
CA PHE A 43 -20.51 -2.52 -14.40
C PHE A 43 -19.54 -1.53 -13.74
N MET A 44 -18.26 -1.56 -14.11
CA MET A 44 -17.23 -0.60 -13.69
C MET A 44 -17.30 0.71 -14.48
N ARG A 45 -18.45 1.39 -14.47
CA ARG A 45 -18.64 2.70 -15.15
C ARG A 45 -18.04 3.88 -14.41
N ALA A 46 -17.61 3.67 -13.16
CA ALA A 46 -17.00 4.71 -12.36
C ALA A 46 -15.57 5.01 -12.84
N LYS A 47 -15.22 6.29 -12.86
CA LYS A 47 -13.83 6.73 -12.94
C LYS A 47 -13.16 6.43 -11.60
N VAL A 48 -12.23 5.48 -11.60
CA VAL A 48 -11.50 5.08 -10.40
C VAL A 48 -10.10 5.67 -10.43
N LEU A 49 -9.82 6.61 -9.54
CA LEU A 49 -8.48 7.11 -9.26
C LEU A 49 -7.78 6.09 -8.36
N LYS A 50 -6.71 5.45 -8.85
CA LYS A 50 -6.00 4.37 -8.18
C LYS A 50 -4.81 4.93 -7.41
N LEU A 51 -4.84 4.79 -6.08
CA LEU A 51 -3.79 5.21 -5.16
C LEU A 51 -3.12 3.97 -4.56
N GLY A 52 -1.94 3.65 -5.03
CA GLY A 52 -1.19 2.44 -4.69
C GLY A 52 -0.31 2.60 -3.44
N LEU A 53 -0.40 1.65 -2.52
CA LEU A 53 0.53 1.55 -1.39
C LEU A 53 1.67 0.61 -1.75
N PHE A 54 2.90 1.00 -1.40
CA PHE A 54 4.02 0.08 -1.48
C PHE A 54 3.78 -1.09 -0.53
N CYS A 55 3.90 -2.31 -1.05
CA CYS A 55 3.58 -3.53 -0.30
C CYS A 55 4.58 -4.64 -0.62
N MET A 56 5.24 -5.15 0.41
CA MET A 56 6.11 -6.31 0.29
C MET A 56 5.39 -7.59 0.71
N ASP A 57 4.83 -7.57 1.92
CA ASP A 57 4.14 -8.72 2.51
C ASP A 57 2.90 -8.27 3.28
N THR A 58 1.94 -9.18 3.39
CA THR A 58 0.80 -9.03 4.28
C THR A 58 0.69 -10.26 5.17
N PHE A 59 0.26 -10.05 6.42
CA PHE A 59 0.17 -11.08 7.44
C PHE A 59 -1.27 -11.20 7.93
N SER A 60 -1.67 -12.39 8.36
CA SER A 60 -3.01 -12.60 8.91
C SER A 60 -3.17 -11.85 10.24
N TYR A 61 -4.39 -11.36 10.50
CA TYR A 61 -4.71 -10.70 11.77
C TYR A 61 -4.41 -11.60 12.97
N GLU A 62 -4.87 -12.86 12.92
CA GLU A 62 -4.63 -13.82 13.99
C GLU A 62 -3.15 -14.15 14.17
N GLY A 63 -2.38 -14.11 13.08
CA GLY A 63 -0.94 -14.32 13.14
C GLY A 63 -0.20 -13.19 13.84
N ILE A 64 -0.46 -11.93 13.45
CA ILE A 64 0.10 -10.76 14.14
C ILE A 64 -0.28 -10.80 15.61
N LYS A 65 -1.57 -11.06 15.90
CA LYS A 65 -2.07 -11.16 17.27
C LYS A 65 -1.33 -12.24 18.07
N ALA A 66 -1.22 -13.46 17.53
CA ALA A 66 -0.57 -14.58 18.20
C ALA A 66 0.90 -14.30 18.54
N VAL A 67 1.65 -13.73 17.59
CA VAL A 67 3.05 -13.35 17.83
C VAL A 67 3.12 -12.32 18.95
N LEU A 68 2.35 -11.23 18.89
CA LEU A 68 2.40 -10.18 19.91
C LEU A 68 1.98 -10.69 21.30
N GLU A 69 0.93 -11.51 21.38
CA GLU A 69 0.46 -12.09 22.63
C GLU A 69 1.50 -13.03 23.25
N SER A 70 2.31 -13.74 22.44
CA SER A 70 3.42 -14.57 22.95
C SER A 70 4.49 -13.77 23.69
N TYR A 71 4.59 -12.46 23.40
CA TYR A 71 5.46 -11.52 24.12
C TYR A 71 4.71 -10.70 25.18
N GLY A 72 3.45 -11.05 25.47
CA GLY A 72 2.62 -10.34 26.45
C GLY A 72 2.10 -8.97 25.98
N ILE A 73 2.13 -8.70 24.67
CA ILE A 73 1.59 -7.46 24.08
C ILE A 73 0.18 -7.71 23.57
N THR A 74 -0.78 -6.94 24.08
CA THR A 74 -2.13 -6.90 23.52
C THR A 74 -2.21 -5.88 22.39
N LEU A 75 -2.96 -6.17 21.33
CA LEU A 75 -3.17 -5.26 20.21
C LEU A 75 -3.75 -3.90 20.64
N GLU A 76 -4.55 -3.88 21.70
CA GLU A 76 -5.14 -2.68 22.27
C GLU A 76 -4.09 -1.69 22.82
N ASN A 77 -2.92 -2.19 23.21
CA ASN A 77 -1.81 -1.39 23.73
C ASN A 77 -0.84 -0.92 22.65
N VAL A 78 -1.01 -1.37 21.40
CA VAL A 78 -0.21 -0.94 20.26
C VAL A 78 -0.69 0.42 19.75
N ASP A 79 0.25 1.33 19.55
CA ASP A 79 0.03 2.66 18.96
C ASP A 79 0.38 2.67 17.47
N ALA A 80 1.51 2.07 17.09
CA ALA A 80 1.94 1.98 15.70
C ALA A 80 2.70 0.69 15.41
N MET A 81 2.59 0.21 14.18
CA MET A 81 3.37 -0.90 13.64
C MET A 81 4.07 -0.44 12.37
N LYS A 82 5.35 -0.82 12.20
CA LYS A 82 6.14 -0.49 11.02
C LYS A 82 6.98 -1.68 10.60
N THR A 83 7.10 -1.90 9.31
CA THR A 83 7.99 -2.93 8.76
C THR A 83 9.14 -2.25 8.04
N ARG A 84 10.37 -2.46 8.50
CA ARG A 84 11.56 -1.79 7.95
C ARG A 84 12.76 -2.71 7.97
N LYS A 85 13.42 -2.86 6.80
CA LYS A 85 14.68 -3.63 6.65
C LYS A 85 14.63 -5.03 7.31
N GLY A 86 13.54 -5.77 7.10
CA GLY A 86 13.37 -7.12 7.67
C GLY A 86 13.06 -7.15 9.17
N LYS A 87 12.73 -6.01 9.77
CA LYS A 87 12.26 -5.89 11.16
C LYS A 87 10.81 -5.44 11.21
N PHE A 88 10.09 -5.93 12.21
CA PHE A 88 8.74 -5.50 12.55
C PHE A 88 8.82 -4.70 13.85
N GLU A 89 8.64 -3.39 13.77
CA GLU A 89 8.73 -2.45 14.88
C GLU A 89 7.32 -2.15 15.41
N VAL A 90 7.11 -2.41 16.70
CA VAL A 90 5.85 -2.12 17.41
C VAL A 90 6.11 -1.03 18.43
N THR A 91 5.40 0.08 18.30
CA THR A 91 5.38 1.17 19.28
C THR A 91 4.13 1.01 20.13
N LEU A 92 4.30 0.95 21.45
CA LEU A 92 3.23 0.89 22.42
C LEU A 92 2.77 2.29 22.82
N LYS A 93 1.55 2.38 23.37
CA LYS A 93 0.96 3.65 23.86
C LYS A 93 1.75 4.31 24.99
N ASP A 94 2.55 3.54 25.74
CA ASP A 94 3.45 4.07 26.78
C ASP A 94 4.79 4.58 26.22
N GLY A 95 4.96 4.56 24.89
CA GLY A 95 6.16 4.99 24.19
C GLY A 95 7.26 3.93 24.09
N LYS A 96 7.10 2.76 24.70
CA LYS A 96 8.07 1.67 24.53
C LYS A 96 8.02 1.14 23.09
N GLN A 97 9.19 0.77 22.58
CA GLN A 97 9.32 0.13 21.28
C GLN A 97 9.84 -1.29 21.44
N GLN A 98 9.22 -2.22 20.73
CA GLN A 98 9.68 -3.59 20.61
C GLN A 98 9.94 -3.90 19.14
N ILE A 99 11.08 -4.51 18.86
CA ILE A 99 11.53 -4.83 17.52
C ILE A 99 11.60 -6.34 17.41
N PHE A 100 10.89 -6.88 16.44
CA PHE A 100 10.84 -8.31 16.13
C PHE A 100 11.56 -8.57 14.82
N ASP A 101 12.08 -9.78 14.66
CA ASP A 101 12.50 -10.26 13.36
C ASP A 101 11.29 -10.60 12.51
N LEU A 102 11.26 -10.15 11.24
CA LEU A 102 10.11 -10.38 10.37
C LEU A 102 9.85 -11.89 10.12
N ASN A 103 10.89 -12.71 10.28
CA ASN A 103 10.81 -14.17 10.18
C ASN A 103 9.87 -14.78 11.23
N GLU A 104 9.66 -14.13 12.37
CA GLU A 104 8.69 -14.60 13.39
C GLU A 104 7.25 -14.58 12.87
N PHE A 105 6.97 -13.78 11.83
CA PHE A 105 5.66 -13.66 11.20
C PHE A 105 5.54 -14.47 9.92
N ASP A 106 6.60 -15.15 9.45
CA ASP A 106 6.62 -15.79 8.12
C ASP A 106 5.60 -16.92 7.98
N GLU A 107 5.29 -17.65 9.06
CA GLU A 107 4.22 -18.67 9.08
C GLU A 107 2.85 -18.06 8.79
N TYR A 108 2.65 -16.80 9.16
CA TYR A 108 1.39 -16.07 9.00
C TYR A 108 1.37 -15.17 7.76
N ARG A 109 2.45 -15.15 6.97
CA ARG A 109 2.53 -14.43 5.70
C ARG A 109 1.51 -15.03 4.72
N SER A 110 0.76 -14.16 4.05
CA SER A 110 -0.16 -14.60 3.00
C SER A 110 0.61 -15.37 1.92
N SER A 111 0.16 -16.58 1.59
CA SER A 111 0.82 -17.45 0.61
C SER A 111 0.94 -16.78 -0.76
N SER A 112 -0.02 -15.93 -1.12
CA SER A 112 -0.01 -15.16 -2.38
C SER A 112 1.15 -14.17 -2.49
N CYS A 113 1.64 -13.62 -1.36
CA CYS A 113 2.76 -12.67 -1.35
C CYS A 113 4.06 -13.31 -1.87
N ARG A 114 4.23 -14.63 -1.71
CA ARG A 114 5.41 -15.36 -2.21
C ARG A 114 5.55 -15.33 -3.74
N PHE A 115 4.48 -15.00 -4.45
CA PHE A 115 4.45 -14.90 -5.91
C PHE A 115 4.24 -13.46 -6.40
N CYS A 116 4.08 -12.50 -5.49
CA CYS A 116 3.89 -11.11 -5.84
C CYS A 116 5.22 -10.50 -6.26
N THR A 117 5.25 -9.87 -7.43
CA THR A 117 6.45 -9.22 -7.99
C THR A 117 6.33 -7.70 -8.02
N ASP A 118 5.24 -7.14 -7.51
CA ASP A 118 4.94 -5.71 -7.56
C ASP A 118 4.96 -5.10 -6.16
N LEU A 119 6.08 -4.44 -5.83
CA LEU A 119 6.19 -3.62 -4.63
C LEU A 119 5.42 -2.31 -4.80
N THR A 120 5.57 -1.66 -5.96
CA THR A 120 5.30 -0.23 -6.15
C THR A 120 3.90 0.07 -6.65
N ALA A 121 3.03 -0.93 -6.77
CA ALA A 121 1.69 -0.80 -7.35
C ALA A 121 1.77 -0.12 -8.74
N GLU A 122 2.49 -0.74 -9.67
CA GLU A 122 2.82 -0.15 -10.99
C GLU A 122 1.60 0.26 -11.82
N ASN A 123 0.45 -0.40 -11.58
CA ASN A 123 -0.81 -0.13 -12.28
C ASN A 123 -1.64 1.00 -11.64
N SER A 124 -1.11 1.72 -10.65
CA SER A 124 -1.78 2.85 -10.00
C SER A 124 -1.58 4.17 -10.74
N ASP A 125 -2.45 5.15 -10.48
CA ASP A 125 -2.28 6.51 -11.00
C ASP A 125 -1.21 7.25 -10.19
N LEU A 126 -1.20 7.04 -8.86
CA LEU A 126 -0.15 7.45 -7.93
C LEU A 126 0.18 6.27 -7.02
N SER A 127 1.46 6.01 -6.79
CA SER A 127 1.89 5.08 -5.74
C SER A 127 2.84 5.70 -4.75
N PHE A 128 2.81 5.22 -3.51
CA PHE A 128 3.60 5.80 -2.45
C PHE A 128 3.98 4.83 -1.34
N GLY A 129 5.15 5.07 -0.74
CA GLY A 129 5.66 4.29 0.39
C GLY A 129 6.99 4.80 0.95
N GLU A 130 7.47 4.14 2.01
CA GLU A 130 8.69 4.57 2.73
C GLU A 130 9.99 4.29 1.94
N VAL A 131 10.03 3.19 1.17
CA VAL A 131 11.23 2.74 0.46
C VAL A 131 11.71 3.82 -0.51
N GLY A 132 13.01 4.13 -0.47
CA GLY A 132 13.64 5.15 -1.32
C GLY A 132 13.75 6.53 -0.68
N SER A 133 12.96 6.84 0.35
CA SER A 133 12.94 8.17 0.97
C SER A 133 13.59 8.21 2.36
N PRO A 134 14.11 9.37 2.81
CA PRO A 134 14.56 9.55 4.18
C PRO A 134 13.40 9.50 5.18
N ARG A 135 13.72 9.34 6.47
CA ARG A 135 12.71 9.30 7.55
C ARG A 135 11.88 10.58 7.54
N GLY A 136 10.56 10.44 7.61
CA GLY A 136 9.61 11.55 7.56
C GLY A 136 9.17 11.94 6.16
N TRP A 137 9.80 11.38 5.13
CA TRP A 137 9.41 11.55 3.73
C TRP A 137 8.76 10.27 3.20
N THR A 138 7.94 10.44 2.17
CA THR A 138 7.30 9.35 1.44
C THR A 138 7.75 9.44 -0.01
N THR A 139 8.22 8.32 -0.55
CA THR A 139 8.49 8.20 -1.99
C THR A 139 7.15 8.17 -2.70
N VAL A 140 6.98 9.00 -3.73
CA VAL A 140 5.78 9.03 -4.57
C VAL A 140 6.18 8.83 -6.02
N LEU A 141 5.49 7.93 -6.71
CA LEU A 141 5.66 7.69 -8.15
C LEU A 141 4.37 8.06 -8.88
N THR A 142 4.48 8.83 -9.95
CA THR A 142 3.37 9.20 -10.83
C THR A 142 3.26 8.20 -11.97
N GLY A 143 2.23 7.34 -11.94
CA GLY A 143 2.04 6.23 -12.89
C GLY A 143 1.16 6.59 -14.09
N SER A 144 0.38 7.66 -13.99
CA SER A 144 -0.49 8.14 -15.07
C SER A 144 -0.47 9.67 -15.19
N ALA A 145 -0.87 10.19 -16.36
CA ALA A 145 -0.98 11.64 -16.58
C ALA A 145 -1.95 12.30 -15.58
N LEU A 146 -3.02 11.61 -15.20
CA LEU A 146 -3.96 12.08 -14.17
C LEU A 146 -3.30 12.12 -12.80
N GLY A 147 -2.52 11.09 -12.45
CA GLY A 147 -1.76 11.07 -11.20
C GLY A 147 -0.75 12.22 -11.11
N ASP A 148 -0.02 12.46 -12.20
CA ASP A 148 0.96 13.56 -12.31
C ASP A 148 0.30 14.93 -12.15
N GLU A 149 -0.83 15.17 -12.82
CA GLU A 149 -1.63 16.40 -12.68
C GLU A 149 -2.09 16.62 -11.23
N ILE A 150 -2.59 15.56 -10.57
CA ILE A 150 -3.05 15.64 -9.18
C ILE A 150 -1.89 15.90 -8.22
N PHE A 151 -0.76 15.24 -8.41
CA PHE A 151 0.42 15.41 -7.54
C PHE A 151 0.98 16.81 -7.66
N ASN A 152 1.23 17.29 -8.89
CA ASN A 152 1.74 18.64 -9.11
C ASN A 152 0.75 19.69 -8.63
N GLY A 153 -0.55 19.49 -8.86
CA GLY A 153 -1.60 20.33 -8.29
C GLY A 153 -1.55 20.39 -6.76
N ALA A 154 -1.26 19.27 -6.08
CA ALA A 154 -1.11 19.26 -4.63
C ALA A 154 0.12 20.05 -4.14
N VAL A 155 1.23 19.97 -4.89
CA VAL A 155 2.46 20.75 -4.63
C VAL A 155 2.21 22.25 -4.83
N ASP A 156 1.65 22.62 -5.98
CA ASP A 156 1.42 24.03 -6.36
C ASP A 156 0.47 24.75 -5.41
N ASN A 157 -0.51 24.03 -4.85
CA ASN A 157 -1.44 24.55 -3.84
C ASN A 157 -0.89 24.50 -2.41
N GLY A 158 0.33 24.00 -2.20
CA GLY A 158 0.99 23.96 -0.89
C GLY A 158 0.41 22.90 0.07
N TYR A 159 -0.30 21.89 -0.42
CA TYR A 159 -0.77 20.79 0.43
C TYR A 159 0.36 19.85 0.84
N ILE A 160 1.39 19.72 0.00
CA ILE A 160 2.56 18.88 0.23
C ILE A 160 3.83 19.61 -0.20
N GLU A 161 4.94 19.27 0.44
CA GLU A 161 6.28 19.58 -0.06
C GLU A 161 6.82 18.41 -0.88
N ALA A 162 7.51 18.70 -1.98
CA ALA A 162 8.06 17.69 -2.86
C ALA A 162 9.46 18.06 -3.36
N ARG A 163 10.28 17.04 -3.60
CA ARG A 163 11.54 17.13 -4.33
C ARG A 163 11.67 15.91 -5.24
N HIS A 164 12.47 16.04 -6.29
CA HIS A 164 12.82 14.88 -7.10
C HIS A 164 13.62 13.86 -6.26
N LEU A 165 13.37 12.59 -6.53
CA LEU A 165 14.20 11.49 -6.05
C LEU A 165 15.59 11.60 -6.71
N THR A 166 16.64 11.30 -5.95
CA THR A 166 17.96 11.10 -6.55
C THR A 166 18.03 9.74 -7.26
N ASP A 167 19.01 9.55 -8.13
CA ASP A 167 19.23 8.27 -8.81
C ASP A 167 19.39 7.12 -7.79
N ASP A 168 20.17 7.33 -6.73
CA ASP A 168 20.35 6.36 -5.64
C ASP A 168 19.04 6.01 -4.92
N GLU A 169 18.16 7.00 -4.72
CA GLU A 169 16.87 6.81 -4.06
C GLU A 169 15.91 6.02 -4.96
N LEU A 170 15.89 6.33 -6.25
CA LEU A 170 15.12 5.60 -7.25
C LEU A 170 15.63 4.17 -7.41
N GLU A 171 16.95 3.95 -7.46
CA GLU A 171 17.53 2.62 -7.56
C GLU A 171 17.15 1.71 -6.39
N ARG A 172 17.01 2.25 -5.18
CA ARG A 172 16.53 1.49 -4.01
C ARG A 172 15.08 1.05 -4.15
N VAL A 173 14.25 1.85 -4.82
CA VAL A 173 12.86 1.50 -5.10
C VAL A 173 12.79 0.42 -6.16
N LEU A 174 13.57 0.56 -7.25
CA LEU A 174 13.58 -0.39 -8.36
C LEU A 174 14.22 -1.74 -8.00
N ASN A 175 15.27 -1.74 -7.20
CA ASN A 175 16.01 -2.95 -6.79
C ASN A 175 15.58 -3.48 -5.41
N TRP A 176 14.32 -3.27 -5.01
CA TRP A 176 13.83 -3.65 -3.68
C TRP A 176 13.95 -5.14 -3.32
N GLN A 177 14.16 -6.01 -4.32
CA GLN A 177 14.35 -7.45 -4.14
C GLN A 177 15.79 -7.84 -3.77
N LYS A 178 16.75 -6.91 -3.78
CA LYS A 178 18.15 -7.13 -3.37
C LYS A 178 18.35 -6.74 -1.90
#